data_AF-A0A2W5K3C9-F1
#
_entry.id   AF-A0A2W5K3C9-F1
#
_cell.length_a   1.000
_cell.length_b   1.000
_cell.length_c   1.000
_cell.angle_alpha   90.00
_cell.angle_beta   90.00
_cell.angle_gamma   90.00
#
_symmetry.space_group_name_H-M   'P 1'
#
loop_
_entity.id
_entity.type
_entity.pdbx_description
1 polymer ?
#
loop_
_entity_poly.entity_id
_entity_poly.type
_entity_poly.pdbx_seq_one_letter_code
_entity_poly.pdbx_strand_id
1 'polypeptide(L)'
;MTAVEEMEASSMTAIPTSAGARRFLALAATLPLFAAAGAVRAETVFVGDTQVLAVTTNCSGNISVGETARFTYRPAGPGLGNGADSYLAYVGSRSSYTMTTPNNTFRAGINYAAQGLGSRLTLTNTTAGITGWTQNPATITTTTTSAELVSTFANFWGVKGCTATIRSNLLKMN
;
A
#
# COMPACT_ATOMS: atom_id res chain seq x y z
N MET A 1 54.39 -4.04 -5.67
CA MET A 1 54.44 -5.50 -5.47
C MET A 1 53.02 -6.01 -5.71
N THR A 2 52.70 -6.42 -6.95
CA THR A 2 52.65 -7.83 -7.45
C THR A 2 51.63 -8.66 -6.66
N ALA A 3 50.58 -9.27 -7.23
CA ALA A 3 50.41 -9.99 -8.51
C ALA A 3 48.93 -9.81 -9.00
N VAL A 4 48.56 -9.56 -10.26
CA VAL A 4 48.52 -10.42 -11.47
C VAL A 4 48.38 -11.92 -11.22
N GLU A 5 47.15 -12.43 -11.29
CA GLU A 5 46.89 -13.81 -11.73
C GLU A 5 45.86 -13.81 -12.86
N GLU A 6 46.28 -14.48 -13.91
CA GLU A 6 45.77 -14.64 -15.25
C GLU A 6 45.58 -16.15 -15.41
N MET A 7 44.40 -16.61 -15.86
CA MET A 7 44.12 -17.96 -16.43
C MET A 7 42.60 -18.17 -16.42
N GLU A 8 41.95 -18.83 -17.38
CA GLU A 8 42.35 -19.35 -18.68
C GLU A 8 41.07 -19.70 -19.46
N ALA A 9 41.22 -19.85 -20.76
CA ALA A 9 40.14 -20.10 -21.73
C ALA A 9 39.56 -21.53 -21.67
N SER A 10 38.27 -21.66 -21.98
CA SER A 10 37.63 -22.87 -22.55
C SER A 10 36.16 -22.54 -22.83
N SER A 11 35.51 -22.90 -23.93
CA SER A 11 35.88 -23.68 -25.11
C SER A 11 34.90 -23.28 -26.22
N MET A 12 35.40 -23.01 -27.43
CA MET A 12 34.56 -22.87 -28.61
C MET A 12 34.01 -24.24 -29.01
N THR A 13 32.69 -24.43 -28.89
CA THR A 13 31.99 -25.57 -29.47
C THR A 13 31.42 -25.16 -30.82
N ALA A 14 31.93 -25.78 -31.89
CA ALA A 14 31.50 -25.57 -33.26
C ALA A 14 30.03 -25.97 -33.46
N ILE A 15 29.27 -25.13 -34.16
CA ILE A 15 27.89 -25.42 -34.58
C ILE A 15 27.96 -26.04 -35.99
N PRO A 16 27.41 -27.25 -36.21
CA PRO A 16 27.43 -27.88 -37.52
C PRO A 16 26.42 -27.21 -38.48
N THR A 17 26.90 -26.89 -39.67
CA THR A 17 26.09 -26.60 -40.86
C THR A 17 25.60 -27.93 -41.45
N SER A 18 24.29 -28.10 -41.56
CA SER A 18 23.73 -29.09 -42.49
C SER A 18 22.50 -28.54 -43.20
N ALA A 19 22.64 -28.51 -44.52
CA ALA A 19 21.59 -28.20 -45.48
C ALA A 19 20.52 -29.30 -45.44
N GLY A 20 19.25 -28.88 -45.42
CA GLY A 20 18.13 -29.81 -45.40
C GLY A 20 16.83 -29.10 -45.74
N ALA A 21 16.66 -28.78 -47.03
CA ALA A 21 15.38 -28.35 -47.56
C ALA A 21 14.33 -29.45 -47.34
N ARG A 22 13.40 -29.22 -46.40
CA ARG A 22 12.17 -29.99 -46.29
C ARG A 22 11.01 -29.03 -46.18
N ARG A 23 10.23 -29.01 -47.27
CA ARG A 23 8.90 -28.40 -47.38
C ARG A 23 8.06 -28.91 -46.22
N PHE A 24 7.83 -28.05 -45.22
CA PHE A 24 6.79 -28.26 -44.23
C PHE A 24 5.62 -27.35 -44.59
N LEU A 25 4.48 -27.99 -44.80
CA LEU A 25 3.19 -27.35 -45.01
C LEU A 25 2.96 -26.28 -43.93
N ALA A 26 2.61 -25.08 -44.37
CA ALA A 26 2.06 -24.05 -43.50
C ALA A 26 0.70 -24.52 -42.97
N LEU A 27 0.71 -25.22 -41.84
CA LEU A 27 -0.49 -25.37 -41.02
C LEU A 27 -0.68 -24.02 -40.33
N ALA A 28 -1.57 -23.18 -40.88
CA ALA A 28 -2.03 -21.97 -40.24
C ALA A 28 -2.78 -22.37 -38.95
N ALA A 29 -2.03 -22.54 -37.86
CA ALA A 29 -2.58 -22.65 -36.53
C ALA A 29 -3.16 -21.27 -36.19
N THR A 30 -4.48 -21.14 -36.35
CA THR A 30 -5.27 -20.11 -35.70
C THR A 30 -5.06 -20.23 -34.21
N LEU A 31 -4.04 -19.56 -33.67
CA LEU A 31 -3.94 -19.32 -32.23
C LEU A 31 -5.19 -18.51 -31.87
N PRO A 32 -6.14 -19.06 -31.09
CA PRO A 32 -7.14 -18.21 -30.46
C PRO A 32 -6.34 -17.29 -29.54
N LEU A 33 -6.21 -16.03 -29.95
CA LEU A 33 -5.77 -14.96 -29.11
C LEU A 33 -6.88 -14.80 -28.07
N PHE A 34 -6.84 -15.62 -27.01
CA PHE A 34 -7.65 -15.44 -25.83
C PHE A 34 -7.17 -14.15 -25.17
N ALA A 35 -7.64 -13.02 -25.70
CA ALA A 35 -7.74 -11.78 -24.94
C ALA A 35 -8.75 -12.06 -23.84
N ALA A 36 -8.31 -12.76 -22.80
CA ALA A 36 -8.90 -12.61 -21.49
C ALA A 36 -8.64 -11.14 -21.12
N ALA A 37 -9.55 -10.27 -21.54
CA ALA A 37 -9.70 -8.95 -20.96
C ALA A 37 -10.07 -9.20 -19.50
N GLY A 38 -9.06 -9.46 -18.67
CA GLY A 38 -9.23 -9.39 -17.24
C GLY A 38 -9.80 -8.01 -16.99
N ALA A 39 -11.02 -7.94 -16.47
CA ALA A 39 -11.58 -6.69 -16.04
C ALA A 39 -10.61 -6.13 -14.99
N VAL A 40 -9.77 -5.18 -15.40
CA VAL A 40 -8.96 -4.40 -14.49
C VAL A 40 -9.96 -3.62 -13.65
N ARG A 41 -10.32 -4.17 -12.48
CA ARG A 41 -11.14 -3.43 -11.53
C ARG A 41 -10.27 -2.31 -11.00
N ALA A 42 -10.58 -1.09 -11.39
CA ALA A 42 -9.96 0.10 -10.84
C ALA A 42 -10.15 0.08 -9.32
N GLU A 43 -9.03 0.08 -8.59
CA GLU A 43 -9.04 0.14 -7.14
C GLU A 43 -9.62 1.49 -6.69
N THR A 44 -10.53 1.46 -5.72
CA THR A 44 -11.06 2.70 -5.15
C THR A 44 -10.06 3.22 -4.13
N VAL A 45 -9.37 4.30 -4.49
CA VAL A 45 -8.39 4.97 -3.64
C VAL A 45 -8.88 6.37 -3.32
N PHE A 46 -8.89 6.73 -2.05
CA PHE A 46 -9.15 8.08 -1.58
C PHE A 46 -7.84 8.72 -1.14
N VAL A 47 -7.58 9.94 -1.58
CA VAL A 47 -6.37 10.69 -1.23
C VAL A 47 -6.77 12.10 -0.82
N GLY A 48 -6.13 12.63 0.19
CA GLY A 48 -6.26 14.04 0.53
C GLY A 48 -5.40 14.44 1.70
N ASP A 49 -5.73 15.58 2.28
CA ASP A 49 -4.99 16.15 3.38
C ASP A 49 -5.57 15.69 4.72
N THR A 50 -4.68 15.48 5.67
CA THR A 50 -5.03 15.22 7.06
C THR A 50 -4.35 16.22 7.96
N GLN A 51 -5.07 16.63 9.01
CA GLN A 51 -4.58 17.50 10.06
C GLN A 51 -4.63 16.76 11.39
N VAL A 52 -3.58 16.92 12.18
CA VAL A 52 -3.51 16.40 13.54
C VAL A 52 -4.25 17.35 14.48
N LEU A 53 -5.32 16.86 15.09
CA LEU A 53 -6.18 17.65 15.97
C LEU A 53 -5.73 17.58 17.44
N ALA A 54 -5.30 16.41 17.88
CA ALA A 54 -4.89 16.20 19.27
C ALA A 54 -3.86 15.07 19.36
N VAL A 55 -2.91 15.19 20.27
CA VAL A 55 -1.96 14.14 20.62
C VAL A 55 -1.75 14.09 22.13
N THR A 56 -1.50 12.90 22.67
CA THR A 56 -1.03 12.77 24.07
C THR A 56 0.43 13.16 24.19
N THR A 57 0.90 13.46 25.41
CA THR A 57 2.30 13.78 25.72
C THR A 57 3.30 12.72 25.25
N ASN A 58 2.92 11.44 25.29
CA ASN A 58 3.75 10.32 24.80
C ASN A 58 4.06 10.36 23.30
N CYS A 59 3.40 11.21 22.52
CA CYS A 59 3.65 11.36 21.08
C CYS A 59 4.80 12.34 20.75
N SER A 60 5.41 12.95 21.77
CA SER A 60 6.45 13.98 21.61
C SER A 60 7.55 13.57 20.62
N GLY A 61 7.94 14.50 19.75
CA GLY A 61 9.02 14.33 18.77
C GLY A 61 8.65 13.55 17.51
N ASN A 62 7.50 12.86 17.50
CA ASN A 62 7.06 12.11 16.33
C ASN A 62 5.97 12.87 15.55
N ILE A 63 4.98 13.44 16.25
CA ILE A 63 3.80 14.14 15.69
C ILE A 63 3.44 15.33 16.56
N SER A 64 2.95 16.39 15.94
CA SER A 64 2.50 17.59 16.66
C SER A 64 1.09 17.99 16.24
N VAL A 65 0.32 18.58 17.17
CA VAL A 65 -0.98 19.18 16.84
C VAL A 65 -0.79 20.26 15.77
N GLY A 66 -1.66 20.29 14.77
CA GLY A 66 -1.61 21.20 13.64
C GLY A 66 -0.71 20.73 12.49
N GLU A 67 0.05 19.64 12.66
CA GLU A 67 0.79 19.03 11.56
C GLU A 67 -0.18 18.60 10.45
N THR A 68 0.22 18.85 9.20
CA THR A 68 -0.49 18.39 8.01
C THR A 68 0.27 17.28 7.33
N ALA A 69 -0.46 16.35 6.75
CA ALA A 69 0.06 15.18 6.07
C ALA A 69 -0.83 14.81 4.89
N ARG A 70 -0.29 14.01 3.98
CA ARG A 70 -1.09 13.33 2.96
C ARG A 70 -1.60 12.02 3.52
N PHE A 71 -2.88 11.75 3.31
CA PHE A 71 -3.53 10.51 3.70
C PHE A 71 -4.03 9.77 2.47
N THR A 72 -3.83 8.46 2.42
CA THR A 72 -4.34 7.59 1.36
C THR A 72 -5.17 6.49 2.01
N TYR A 73 -6.43 6.34 1.63
CA TYR A 73 -7.35 5.37 2.19
C TYR A 73 -7.93 4.47 1.10
N ARG A 74 -7.88 3.16 1.35
CA ARG A 74 -8.41 2.10 0.50
C ARG A 74 -9.42 1.30 1.34
N PRO A 75 -10.73 1.50 1.14
CA PRO A 75 -11.76 0.80 1.89
C PRO A 75 -11.89 -0.67 1.47
N ALA A 76 -12.23 -1.53 2.44
CA ALA A 76 -12.61 -2.91 2.21
C ALA A 76 -13.92 -3.00 1.41
N GLY A 77 -13.93 -3.89 0.42
CA GLY A 77 -15.12 -4.24 -0.33
C GLY A 77 -14.77 -4.84 -1.70
N PRO A 78 -15.44 -5.92 -2.13
CA PRO A 78 -15.22 -6.52 -3.46
C PRO A 78 -15.58 -5.59 -4.63
N GLY A 79 -16.42 -4.59 -4.39
CA GLY A 79 -16.71 -3.51 -5.32
C GLY A 79 -15.65 -2.39 -5.34
N LEU A 80 -14.78 -2.34 -4.34
CA LEU A 80 -13.83 -1.24 -4.10
C LEU A 80 -12.38 -1.62 -4.45
N GLY A 81 -12.14 -2.84 -4.91
CA GLY A 81 -10.84 -3.30 -5.41
C GLY A 81 -9.87 -3.80 -4.33
N ASN A 82 -10.11 -3.53 -3.04
CA ASN A 82 -9.24 -3.96 -1.93
C ASN A 82 -9.68 -5.28 -1.26
N GLY A 83 -10.61 -6.02 -1.88
CA GLY A 83 -11.08 -7.30 -1.35
C GLY A 83 -11.74 -7.15 0.02
N ALA A 84 -11.30 -7.95 1.01
CA ALA A 84 -11.82 -7.93 2.37
C ALA A 84 -11.01 -7.02 3.33
N ASP A 85 -9.88 -6.49 2.88
CA ASP A 85 -8.97 -5.71 3.71
C ASP A 85 -9.24 -4.21 3.54
N SER A 86 -8.98 -3.42 4.57
CA SER A 86 -8.85 -1.96 4.44
C SER A 86 -7.39 -1.56 4.67
N TYR A 87 -6.95 -0.56 3.91
CA TYR A 87 -5.60 -0.01 4.01
C TYR A 87 -5.63 1.50 4.14
N LEU A 88 -4.69 2.04 4.90
CA LEU A 88 -4.54 3.45 5.16
C LEU A 88 -3.07 3.81 5.22
N ALA A 89 -2.65 4.86 4.53
CA ALA A 89 -1.30 5.38 4.59
C ALA A 89 -1.30 6.84 5.01
N TYR A 90 -0.45 7.17 5.96
CA TYR A 90 -0.13 8.52 6.42
C TYR A 90 1.26 8.88 5.92
N VAL A 91 1.40 9.99 5.22
CA VAL A 91 2.69 10.52 4.78
C VAL A 91 2.82 11.94 5.28
N GLY A 92 3.54 12.09 6.38
CA GLY A 92 3.86 13.39 6.97
C GLY A 92 5.23 13.89 6.54
N SER A 93 5.63 15.02 7.13
CA SER A 93 6.89 15.70 6.81
C SER A 93 8.14 14.89 7.21
N ARG A 94 8.02 14.05 8.24
CA ARG A 94 9.15 13.33 8.86
C ARG A 94 9.02 11.81 8.83
N SER A 95 7.85 11.31 8.44
CA SER A 95 7.55 9.90 8.57
C SER A 95 6.38 9.48 7.67
N SER A 96 6.44 8.23 7.23
CA SER A 96 5.40 7.56 6.47
C SER A 96 4.97 6.31 7.23
N TYR A 97 3.67 6.09 7.31
CA TYR A 97 3.09 4.93 7.98
C TYR A 97 2.04 4.30 7.12
N THR A 98 2.00 2.99 7.13
CA THR A 98 0.99 2.18 6.48
C THR A 98 0.26 1.38 7.55
N MET A 99 -1.05 1.29 7.43
CA MET A 99 -1.93 0.64 8.38
C MET A 99 -2.87 -0.28 7.60
N THR A 100 -3.08 -1.47 8.14
CA THR A 100 -3.97 -2.46 7.52
C THR A 100 -4.85 -3.13 8.56
N THR A 101 -6.12 -3.33 8.22
CA THR A 101 -7.06 -4.15 8.98
C THR A 101 -7.46 -5.38 8.16
N PRO A 102 -6.83 -6.54 8.38
CA PRO A 102 -7.13 -7.74 7.59
C PRO A 102 -8.57 -8.21 7.78
N ASN A 103 -9.25 -8.55 6.68
CA ASN A 103 -10.63 -9.01 6.64
C ASN A 103 -11.61 -8.10 7.40
N ASN A 104 -11.33 -6.80 7.43
CA ASN A 104 -12.10 -5.83 8.20
C ASN A 104 -11.95 -4.42 7.64
N THR A 105 -12.81 -3.53 8.13
CA THR A 105 -12.75 -2.10 7.86
C THR A 105 -12.25 -1.32 9.07
N PHE A 106 -11.68 -0.14 8.83
CA PHE A 106 -11.36 0.80 9.91
C PHE A 106 -12.65 1.23 10.59
N ARG A 107 -12.72 1.00 11.89
CA ARG A 107 -13.81 1.42 12.78
C ARG A 107 -13.29 1.42 14.22
N ALA A 108 -14.00 2.11 15.12
CA ALA A 108 -13.66 2.09 16.53
C ALA A 108 -13.71 0.65 17.08
N GLY A 109 -12.76 0.34 17.97
CA GLY A 109 -12.63 -0.97 18.63
C GLY A 109 -11.87 -2.03 17.83
N ILE A 110 -11.32 -1.70 16.67
CA ILE A 110 -10.52 -2.63 15.85
C ILE A 110 -9.02 -2.36 16.00
N ASN A 111 -8.25 -3.44 16.11
CA ASN A 111 -6.78 -3.40 16.04
C ASN A 111 -6.32 -3.35 14.59
N TYR A 112 -5.19 -2.71 14.35
CA TYR A 112 -4.58 -2.64 13.03
C TYR A 112 -3.10 -3.04 13.09
N ALA A 113 -2.60 -3.58 11.98
CA ALA A 113 -1.16 -3.76 11.78
C ALA A 113 -0.57 -2.46 11.22
N ALA A 114 0.61 -2.06 11.68
CA ALA A 114 1.25 -0.82 11.24
C ALA A 114 2.74 -1.01 10.91
N GLN A 115 3.17 -0.39 9.82
CA GLN A 115 4.57 -0.30 9.45
C GLN A 115 4.94 1.17 9.28
N GLY A 116 6.08 1.57 9.85
CA GLY A 116 6.52 2.97 9.87
C GLY A 116 7.93 3.14 9.31
N LEU A 117 8.09 4.17 8.48
CA LEU A 117 9.35 4.63 7.93
C LEU A 117 9.58 6.08 8.39
N GLY A 118 10.60 6.29 9.22
CA GLY A 118 11.10 7.63 9.60
C GLY A 118 12.63 7.68 9.46
N SER A 119 13.31 8.31 10.43
CA SER A 119 14.78 8.19 10.54
C SER A 119 15.26 6.77 10.86
N ARG A 120 14.34 5.88 11.26
CA ARG A 120 14.53 4.45 11.45
C ARG A 120 13.31 3.72 10.86
N LEU A 121 13.52 2.49 10.38
CA LEU A 121 12.43 1.58 10.04
C LEU A 121 11.89 1.00 11.34
N THR A 122 10.61 1.24 11.63
CA THR A 122 9.92 0.70 12.80
C THR A 122 8.78 -0.20 12.33
N LEU A 123 8.96 -1.51 12.54
CA LEU A 123 7.90 -2.49 12.38
C LEU A 123 7.19 -2.62 13.73
N THR A 124 5.89 -2.31 13.77
CA THR A 124 5.13 -2.39 15.03
C THR A 124 4.11 -3.51 14.98
N ASN A 125 4.13 -4.33 16.02
CA ASN A 125 3.19 -5.43 16.18
C ASN A 125 1.78 -4.88 16.46
N THR A 126 0.77 -5.73 16.19
CA THR A 126 -0.69 -5.49 16.14
C THR A 126 -1.37 -4.99 17.42
N THR A 127 -0.63 -4.44 18.39
CA THR A 127 -1.18 -3.85 19.63
C THR A 127 -1.64 -2.40 19.47
N ALA A 128 -1.59 -1.85 18.25
CA ALA A 128 -2.16 -0.55 17.94
C ALA A 128 -3.65 -0.68 17.60
N GLY A 129 -4.45 0.28 18.05
CA GLY A 129 -5.92 0.17 17.99
C GLY A 129 -6.59 1.48 17.62
N ILE A 130 -7.75 1.39 16.97
CA ILE A 130 -8.58 2.54 16.63
C ILE A 130 -9.57 2.73 17.77
N THR A 131 -9.43 3.79 18.56
CA THR A 131 -10.33 4.07 19.69
C THR A 131 -11.49 4.98 19.32
N GLY A 132 -11.36 5.73 18.22
CA GLY A 132 -12.41 6.56 17.65
C GLY A 132 -12.38 6.52 16.13
N TRP A 133 -13.54 6.42 15.49
CA TRP A 133 -13.67 6.46 14.04
C TRP A 133 -15.03 7.01 13.64
N THR A 134 -15.00 8.17 13.00
CA THR A 134 -16.16 8.80 12.38
C THR A 134 -15.85 8.98 10.90
N GLN A 135 -16.77 8.56 10.04
CA GLN A 135 -16.64 8.66 8.60
C GLN A 135 -17.89 9.28 8.00
N ASN A 136 -17.71 10.25 7.11
CA ASN A 136 -18.78 10.85 6.33
C ASN A 136 -18.42 10.80 4.83
N PRO A 137 -19.19 10.10 3.98
CA PRO A 137 -20.42 9.37 4.30
C PRO A 137 -20.17 8.11 5.14
N ALA A 138 -21.16 7.71 5.95
CA ALA A 138 -21.03 6.55 6.84
C ALA A 138 -20.71 5.24 6.10
N THR A 139 -21.16 5.12 4.85
CA THR A 139 -20.86 3.99 3.96
C THR A 139 -20.16 4.50 2.71
N ILE A 140 -19.01 3.89 2.37
CA ILE A 140 -18.33 4.15 1.10
C ILE A 140 -18.78 3.12 0.07
N THR A 141 -19.11 3.60 -1.12
CA THR A 141 -19.48 2.80 -2.28
C THR A 141 -18.62 3.19 -3.47
N THR A 142 -18.79 2.51 -4.60
CA THR A 142 -18.09 2.82 -5.85
C THR A 142 -18.37 4.22 -6.39
N THR A 143 -19.49 4.83 -5.99
CA THR A 143 -19.91 6.16 -6.45
C THR A 143 -19.52 7.28 -5.48
N THR A 144 -18.96 6.96 -4.31
CA THR A 144 -18.50 7.96 -3.36
C THR A 144 -17.33 8.75 -3.94
N THR A 145 -17.46 10.07 -4.06
CA THR A 145 -16.45 10.96 -4.64
C THR A 145 -15.51 11.57 -3.61
N SER A 146 -15.94 11.66 -2.35
CA SER A 146 -15.16 12.18 -1.25
C SER A 146 -15.52 11.50 0.07
N ALA A 147 -14.60 11.55 1.03
CA ALA A 147 -14.83 11.07 2.39
C ALA A 147 -14.11 11.98 3.39
N GLU A 148 -14.80 12.36 4.45
CA GLU A 148 -14.21 12.96 5.64
C GLU A 148 -14.04 11.89 6.71
N LEU A 149 -12.85 11.81 7.30
CA LEU A 149 -12.51 10.89 8.37
C LEU A 149 -12.11 11.68 9.61
N VAL A 150 -12.63 11.34 10.77
CA VAL A 150 -12.07 11.73 12.06
C VAL A 150 -11.74 10.46 12.81
N SER A 151 -10.46 10.24 13.08
CA SER A 151 -9.97 8.99 13.65
C SER A 151 -9.05 9.23 14.83
N THR A 152 -9.18 8.40 15.85
CA THR A 152 -8.32 8.40 17.04
C THR A 152 -7.62 7.05 17.11
N PHE A 153 -6.30 7.08 17.10
CA PHE A 153 -5.45 5.90 17.14
C PHE A 153 -4.71 5.83 18.47
N ALA A 154 -4.78 4.69 19.15
CA ALA A 154 -4.01 4.38 20.34
C ALA A 154 -2.75 3.59 20.00
N ASN A 155 -1.70 3.81 20.79
CA ASN A 155 -0.34 3.35 20.48
C ASN A 155 0.06 3.72 19.06
N PHE A 156 -0.25 4.96 18.69
CA PHE A 156 0.01 5.50 17.37
C PHE A 156 1.50 5.35 17.06
N TRP A 157 1.79 4.78 15.88
CA TRP A 157 3.15 4.43 15.44
C TRP A 157 3.89 3.43 16.35
N GLY A 158 3.11 2.65 17.10
CA GLY A 158 3.57 1.73 18.13
C GLY A 158 4.34 2.36 19.27
N VAL A 159 4.23 3.68 19.44
CA VAL A 159 4.70 4.37 20.63
C VAL A 159 3.66 4.14 21.73
N LYS A 160 4.01 3.33 22.72
CA LYS A 160 3.08 2.98 23.81
C LYS A 160 2.55 4.24 24.51
N GLY A 161 1.23 4.32 24.61
CA GLY A 161 0.53 5.46 25.21
C GLY A 161 0.44 6.71 24.33
N CYS A 162 1.06 6.72 23.14
CA CYS A 162 0.81 7.77 22.16
C CYS A 162 -0.59 7.57 21.58
N THR A 163 -1.47 8.54 21.79
CA THR A 163 -2.77 8.63 21.14
C THR A 163 -2.81 9.85 20.25
N ALA A 164 -3.20 9.68 19.00
CA ALA A 164 -3.34 10.77 18.03
C ALA A 164 -4.76 10.80 17.47
N THR A 165 -5.36 11.98 17.43
CA THR A 165 -6.62 12.24 16.74
C THR A 165 -6.34 13.07 15.50
N ILE A 166 -6.80 12.59 14.35
CA ILE A 166 -6.61 13.25 13.06
C ILE A 166 -7.95 13.44 12.37
N ARG A 167 -8.05 14.53 11.60
CA ARG A 167 -9.14 14.76 10.65
C ARG A 167 -8.58 14.76 9.24
N SER A 168 -9.19 14.01 8.34
CA SER A 168 -8.78 13.90 6.95
C SER A 168 -9.94 14.25 6.03
N ASN A 169 -9.66 15.04 4.99
CA ASN A 169 -10.61 15.32 3.91
C ASN A 169 -10.07 14.70 2.63
N LEU A 170 -10.76 13.67 2.13
CA LEU A 170 -10.25 12.82 1.06
C LEU A 170 -11.13 12.92 -0.17
N LEU A 171 -10.48 12.86 -1.33
CA LEU A 171 -11.13 12.79 -2.64
C LEU A 171 -10.81 11.45 -3.28
N LYS A 172 -11.80 10.86 -3.96
CA LYS A 172 -11.60 9.66 -4.75
C LYS A 172 -10.65 9.98 -5.93
N MET A 173 -9.61 9.19 -6.06
CA MET A 173 -8.72 9.20 -7.22
C MET A 173 -9.33 8.33 -8.32
N ASN A 174 -9.31 8.84 -9.54
CA ASN A 174 -9.76 8.12 -10.75
C ASN A 174 -8.60 7.36 -11.40
#